data_AF-A0AAV6APM5-F1
#
_entry.id   AF-A0AAV6APM5-F1
#
_cell.length_a   1.000
_cell.length_b   1.000
_cell.length_c   1.000
_cell.angle_alpha   90.00
_cell.angle_beta   90.00
_cell.angle_gamma   90.00
#
_symmetry.space_group_name_H-M   'P 1'
#
loop_
_entity.id
_entity.type
_entity.pdbx_description
1 polymer ?
#
loop_
_entity_poly.entity_id
_entity_poly.type
_entity_poly.pdbx_seq_one_letter_code
_entity_poly.pdbx_strand_id
1 'polypeptide(L)'
;MRAAIALITSLFLCSALAAPFAVQVGESRIALDAPPGYADTTFTGSPRLQELAESLTPASNRILMFAVSDGDLRRFTLGDPPEFRRYMLVATPRTLERERVDPAAFKRMADDALRSLRPLAEGDDIAAYLEGRPVGARNTLAELRRDPAVVSLLHGTRLEPTKIPRMFSTEERQNFMLTTSTLMLARGKVLSLSVFTLYQSAEDAAWIRALTASWIDQLQ
;
A
#
# COMPACT_ATOMS: atom_id res chain seq x y z
N MET A 1 -17.74 49.90 -34.85
CA MET A 1 -18.34 48.58 -35.10
C MET A 1 -17.25 47.52 -34.95
N ARG A 2 -17.36 46.65 -33.92
CA ARG A 2 -16.67 45.35 -33.73
C ARG A 2 -15.13 45.37 -33.61
N ALA A 3 -14.54 45.23 -32.43
CA ALA A 3 -14.44 44.06 -31.53
C ALA A 3 -13.19 43.21 -31.80
N ALA A 4 -12.31 43.11 -30.80
CA ALA A 4 -11.59 41.90 -30.40
C ALA A 4 -10.80 42.18 -29.12
N ILE A 5 -11.46 42.06 -27.96
CA ILE A 5 -10.80 42.00 -26.66
C ILE A 5 -10.30 40.56 -26.49
N ALA A 6 -8.98 40.39 -26.52
CA ALA A 6 -8.32 39.14 -26.19
C ALA A 6 -8.40 38.93 -24.66
N LEU A 7 -9.33 38.10 -24.21
CA LEU A 7 -9.39 37.66 -22.83
C LEU A 7 -8.53 36.39 -22.70
N ILE A 8 -7.32 36.56 -22.17
CA ILE A 8 -6.45 35.46 -21.74
C ILE A 8 -7.05 34.88 -20.46
N THR A 9 -7.88 33.85 -20.60
CA THR A 9 -8.37 33.04 -19.47
C THR A 9 -7.24 32.11 -19.05
N SER A 10 -6.33 32.63 -18.22
CA SER A 10 -5.33 31.81 -17.53
C SER A 10 -6.07 30.98 -16.48
N LEU A 11 -6.53 29.78 -16.89
CA LEU A 11 -6.97 28.75 -15.97
C LEU A 11 -5.74 28.33 -15.16
N PHE A 12 -5.65 28.85 -13.94
CA PHE A 12 -4.89 28.23 -12.87
C PHE A 12 -5.46 26.82 -12.66
N LEU A 13 -4.89 25.85 -13.37
CA LEU A 13 -4.90 24.45 -12.99
C LEU A 13 -4.09 24.34 -11.69
N CYS A 14 -4.65 24.83 -10.58
CA CYS A 14 -4.25 24.37 -9.27
C CYS A 14 -4.60 22.88 -9.25
N SER A 15 -3.64 22.03 -9.59
CA SER A 15 -3.68 20.62 -9.23
C SER A 15 -4.01 20.60 -7.74
N ALA A 16 -5.24 20.20 -7.40
CA ALA A 16 -5.62 19.99 -6.02
C ALA A 16 -4.73 18.86 -5.51
N LEU A 17 -3.61 19.21 -4.89
CA LEU A 17 -2.77 18.25 -4.20
C LEU A 17 -3.65 17.65 -3.09
N ALA A 18 -3.82 16.33 -3.14
CA ALA A 18 -4.55 15.63 -2.11
C ALA A 18 -3.89 15.93 -0.75
N ALA A 19 -4.71 16.18 0.28
CA ALA A 19 -4.19 16.45 1.61
C ALA A 19 -3.37 15.25 2.09
N PRO A 20 -2.18 15.46 2.69
CA PRO A 20 -1.35 14.37 3.15
C PRO A 20 -2.09 13.54 4.22
N PHE A 21 -1.90 12.24 4.19
CA PHE A 21 -2.34 11.36 5.27
C PHE A 21 -1.49 11.65 6.51
N ALA A 22 -2.16 11.87 7.64
CA ALA A 22 -1.49 12.15 8.90
C ALA A 22 -1.63 10.96 9.84
N VAL A 23 -0.52 10.25 10.09
CA VAL A 23 -0.48 9.10 10.99
C VAL A 23 0.15 9.49 12.33
N GLN A 24 -0.45 9.04 13.43
CA GLN A 24 0.01 9.34 14.79
C GLN A 24 0.59 8.09 15.46
N VAL A 25 1.87 8.13 15.85
CA VAL A 25 2.57 7.03 16.53
C VAL A 25 3.13 7.50 17.86
N GLY A 26 2.45 7.12 18.95
CA GLY A 26 2.69 7.70 20.26
C GLY A 26 2.52 9.21 20.20
N GLU A 27 3.59 9.95 20.46
CA GLU A 27 3.62 11.42 20.40
C GLU A 27 4.02 11.98 19.04
N SER A 28 4.48 11.14 18.11
CA SER A 28 4.98 11.57 16.81
C SER A 28 3.86 11.61 15.77
N ARG A 29 3.68 12.77 15.13
CA ARG A 29 2.85 12.92 13.94
C ARG A 29 3.72 12.81 12.70
N ILE A 30 3.34 11.93 11.79
CA ILE A 30 4.04 11.65 10.54
C ILE A 30 3.07 11.95 9.39
N ALA A 31 3.51 12.72 8.41
CA ALA A 31 2.75 13.01 7.21
C ALA A 31 3.24 12.11 6.07
N LEU A 32 2.31 11.56 5.31
CA LEU A 32 2.52 10.75 4.12
C LEU A 32 1.76 11.38 2.98
N ASP A 33 2.35 11.52 1.79
CA ASP A 33 1.58 12.03 0.67
C ASP A 33 0.46 11.07 0.31
N ALA A 34 -0.73 11.64 0.13
CA ALA A 34 -1.89 10.90 -0.35
C ALA A 34 -1.79 10.70 -1.86
N PRO A 35 -1.76 9.45 -2.35
CA PRO A 35 -1.79 9.21 -3.79
C PRO A 35 -3.10 9.75 -4.38
N PRO A 36 -3.07 10.39 -5.57
CA PRO A 36 -4.29 10.89 -6.19
C PRO A 36 -5.35 9.80 -6.37
N GLY A 37 -6.60 10.09 -5.99
CA GLY A 37 -7.71 9.15 -6.08
C GLY A 37 -7.81 8.15 -4.93
N TYR A 38 -7.12 8.40 -3.81
CA TYR A 38 -7.19 7.58 -2.60
C TYR A 38 -7.50 8.41 -1.37
N ALA A 39 -8.24 7.80 -0.46
CA ALA A 39 -8.62 8.39 0.81
C ALA A 39 -8.30 7.44 1.97
N ASP A 40 -7.76 7.98 3.06
CA ASP A 40 -7.67 7.28 4.34
C ASP A 40 -9.08 7.06 4.89
N THR A 41 -9.45 5.85 5.26
CA THR A 41 -10.79 5.52 5.75
C THR A 41 -10.97 5.83 7.23
N THR A 42 -9.92 6.17 7.99
CA THR A 42 -10.02 6.38 9.44
C THR A 42 -11.00 7.50 9.81
N PHE A 43 -11.15 8.54 8.99
CA PHE A 43 -12.09 9.63 9.24
C PHE A 43 -13.56 9.20 9.18
N THR A 44 -13.87 8.07 8.53
CA THR A 44 -15.25 7.61 8.33
C THR A 44 -15.88 7.06 9.60
N GLY A 45 -15.07 6.61 10.56
CA GLY A 45 -15.55 5.92 11.77
C GLY A 45 -16.31 4.61 11.49
N SER A 46 -16.21 4.04 10.29
CA SER A 46 -16.93 2.83 9.88
C SER A 46 -16.37 1.57 10.57
N PRO A 47 -17.15 0.87 11.42
CA PRO A 47 -16.69 -0.37 12.06
C PRO A 47 -16.33 -1.46 11.05
N ARG A 48 -17.04 -1.54 9.92
CA ARG A 48 -16.81 -2.53 8.87
C ARG A 48 -15.49 -2.29 8.11
N LEU A 49 -15.10 -1.03 7.89
CA LEU A 49 -13.80 -0.72 7.29
C LEU A 49 -12.67 -0.95 8.29
N GLN A 50 -12.92 -0.68 9.58
CA GLN A 50 -11.98 -1.00 10.64
C GLN A 50 -11.74 -2.51 10.75
N GLU A 51 -12.81 -3.32 10.80
CA GLU A 51 -12.74 -4.79 10.80
C GLU A 51 -12.00 -5.33 9.58
N LEU A 52 -12.25 -4.76 8.40
CA LEU A 52 -11.53 -5.12 7.18
C LEU A 52 -10.03 -4.83 7.32
N ALA A 53 -9.67 -3.62 7.74
CA ALA A 53 -8.27 -3.24 7.94
C ALA A 53 -7.58 -4.15 8.98
N GLU A 54 -8.28 -4.52 10.05
CA GLU A 54 -7.83 -5.45 11.09
C GLU A 54 -7.64 -6.87 10.55
N SER A 55 -8.51 -7.34 9.67
CA SER A 55 -8.37 -8.66 9.03
C SER A 55 -7.14 -8.74 8.11
N LEU A 56 -6.69 -7.61 7.58
CA LEU A 56 -5.54 -7.49 6.68
C LEU A 56 -4.22 -7.18 7.42
N THR A 57 -4.29 -6.93 8.73
CA THR A 57 -3.13 -6.50 9.54
C THR A 57 -2.84 -7.54 10.63
N PRO A 58 -1.58 -7.94 10.86
CA PRO A 58 -1.24 -8.81 11.99
C PRO A 58 -1.74 -8.24 13.32
N ALA A 59 -2.31 -9.08 14.19
CA ALA A 59 -2.89 -8.65 15.48
C ALA A 59 -1.87 -7.96 16.41
N SER A 60 -0.58 -8.26 16.25
CA SER A 60 0.53 -7.61 16.98
C SER A 60 0.73 -6.14 16.62
N ASN A 61 0.10 -5.67 15.54
CA ASN A 61 0.23 -4.32 15.04
C ASN A 61 -1.04 -3.50 15.32
N ARG A 62 -0.85 -2.20 15.54
CA ARG A 62 -1.91 -1.20 15.55
C ARG A 62 -1.97 -0.55 14.18
N ILE A 63 -3.16 -0.49 13.60
CA ILE A 63 -3.42 0.23 12.35
C ILE A 63 -3.44 1.72 12.62
N LEU A 64 -2.76 2.46 11.78
CA LEU A 64 -2.64 3.91 11.83
C LEU A 64 -3.34 4.57 10.64
N MET A 65 -3.42 3.85 9.51
CA MET A 65 -4.06 4.30 8.28
C MET A 65 -4.51 3.08 7.49
N PHE A 66 -5.69 3.19 6.87
CA PHE A 66 -6.13 2.27 5.84
C PHE A 66 -6.65 3.12 4.68
N ALA A 67 -5.92 3.16 3.58
CA ALA A 67 -6.29 3.96 2.42
C ALA A 67 -6.78 3.07 1.29
N VAL A 68 -7.89 3.48 0.67
CA VAL A 68 -8.54 2.78 -0.45
C VAL A 68 -8.87 3.79 -1.53
N SER A 69 -9.19 3.32 -2.74
CA SER A 69 -9.54 4.23 -3.82
C SER A 69 -10.83 5.00 -3.50
N ASP A 70 -10.96 6.24 -3.99
CA ASP A 70 -12.20 7.03 -3.84
C ASP A 70 -13.40 6.31 -4.45
N GLY A 71 -13.17 5.50 -5.50
CA GLY A 71 -14.17 4.65 -6.12
C GLY A 71 -14.65 3.53 -5.19
N ASP A 72 -13.72 2.81 -4.56
CA ASP A 72 -14.03 1.77 -3.58
C ASP A 72 -14.74 2.34 -2.35
N LEU A 73 -14.28 3.48 -1.84
CA LEU A 73 -14.90 4.16 -0.71
C LEU A 73 -16.34 4.58 -1.03
N ARG A 74 -16.58 5.10 -2.23
CA ARG A 74 -17.91 5.46 -2.70
C ARG A 74 -18.81 4.25 -2.83
N ARG A 75 -18.37 3.18 -3.51
CA ARG A 75 -19.10 1.91 -3.65
C ARG A 75 -19.48 1.38 -2.26
N PHE A 76 -18.50 1.30 -1.36
CA PHE A 76 -18.71 0.88 0.01
C PHE A 76 -19.78 1.71 0.73
N THR A 77 -19.74 3.04 0.59
CA THR A 77 -20.71 3.97 1.22
C THR A 77 -22.13 3.79 0.68
N LEU A 78 -22.26 3.43 -0.60
CA LEU A 78 -23.53 3.12 -1.25
C LEU A 78 -24.04 1.70 -0.96
N GLY A 79 -23.26 0.88 -0.24
CA GLY A 79 -23.57 -0.53 0.01
C GLY A 79 -23.19 -1.47 -1.14
N ASP A 80 -22.54 -0.96 -2.19
CA ASP A 80 -22.02 -1.76 -3.29
C ASP A 80 -20.73 -2.48 -2.88
N PRO A 81 -20.45 -3.68 -3.42
CA PRO A 81 -19.18 -4.35 -3.22
C PRO A 81 -18.01 -3.51 -3.77
N PRO A 82 -17.01 -3.15 -2.94
CA PRO A 82 -15.77 -2.55 -3.43
C PRO A 82 -14.93 -3.59 -4.19
N GLU A 83 -14.12 -3.12 -5.13
CA GLU A 83 -13.22 -3.97 -5.93
C GLU A 83 -11.89 -4.21 -5.21
N PHE A 84 -11.45 -3.25 -4.38
CA PHE A 84 -10.17 -3.26 -3.65
C PHE A 84 -8.97 -3.66 -4.52
N ARG A 85 -8.95 -3.15 -5.76
CA ARG A 85 -7.84 -3.39 -6.69
C ARG A 85 -6.51 -2.94 -6.13
N ARG A 86 -6.52 -1.84 -5.37
CA ARG A 86 -5.35 -1.25 -4.72
C ARG A 86 -5.76 -0.68 -3.37
N TYR A 87 -4.95 -0.93 -2.36
CA TYR A 87 -5.13 -0.36 -1.03
C TYR A 87 -3.80 -0.27 -0.31
N MET A 88 -3.75 0.53 0.75
CA MET A 88 -2.55 0.75 1.54
C MET A 88 -2.85 0.67 3.03
N LEU A 89 -1.89 0.15 3.78
CA LEU A 89 -1.93 0.05 5.22
C LEU A 89 -0.67 0.67 5.81
N VAL A 90 -0.85 1.46 6.87
CA VAL A 90 0.24 1.92 7.73
C VAL A 90 -0.07 1.40 9.12
N ALA A 91 0.90 0.72 9.72
CA ALA A 91 0.76 0.15 11.04
C ALA A 91 2.04 0.31 11.85
N THR A 92 1.95 0.12 13.16
CA THR A 92 3.10 0.07 14.07
C THR A 92 2.97 -1.14 15.00
N PRO A 93 4.06 -1.84 15.37
CA PRO A 93 3.99 -2.87 16.39
C PRO A 93 3.45 -2.29 17.70
N ARG A 94 2.42 -2.90 18.28
CA ARG A 94 1.75 -2.39 19.50
C ARG A 94 2.72 -2.19 20.65
N THR A 95 3.69 -3.09 20.79
CA THR A 95 4.73 -3.05 21.83
C THR A 95 5.69 -1.87 21.67
N LEU A 96 5.77 -1.24 20.50
CA LEU A 96 6.72 -0.18 20.17
C LEU A 96 6.06 1.18 19.92
N GLU A 97 4.73 1.26 20.03
CA GLU A 97 3.99 2.49 19.73
C GLU A 97 4.50 3.67 20.58
N ARG A 98 4.75 3.43 21.86
CA ARG A 98 5.23 4.46 22.81
C ARG A 98 6.75 4.53 22.90
N GLU A 99 7.43 3.45 22.56
CA GLU A 99 8.88 3.34 22.65
C GLU A 99 9.60 4.15 21.57
N ARG A 100 10.84 4.54 21.86
CA ARG A 100 11.78 5.02 20.86
C ARG A 100 12.73 3.89 20.50
N VAL A 101 12.91 3.67 19.21
CA VAL A 101 13.78 2.64 18.66
C VAL A 101 15.03 3.30 18.09
N ASP A 102 16.20 2.84 18.51
CA ASP A 102 17.46 3.26 17.91
C ASP A 102 17.75 2.46 16.62
N PRO A 103 18.66 2.96 15.75
CA PRO A 103 18.98 2.27 14.49
C PRO A 103 19.51 0.84 14.67
N ALA A 104 20.22 0.52 15.75
CA ALA A 104 20.76 -0.82 15.99
C ALA A 104 19.65 -1.80 16.40
N ALA A 105 18.70 -1.36 17.23
CA ALA A 105 17.50 -2.11 17.59
C ALA A 105 16.60 -2.33 16.38
N PHE A 106 16.41 -1.31 15.55
CA PHE A 106 15.72 -1.44 14.27
C PHE A 106 16.39 -2.47 13.36
N LYS A 107 17.72 -2.39 13.18
CA LYS A 107 18.47 -3.32 12.34
C LYS A 107 18.26 -4.77 12.77
N ARG A 108 18.33 -5.07 14.08
CA ARG A 108 18.08 -6.43 14.60
C ARG A 108 16.68 -6.92 14.23
N MET A 109 15.68 -6.08 14.43
CA MET A 109 14.29 -6.39 14.11
C MET A 109 14.08 -6.61 12.60
N ALA A 110 14.70 -5.77 11.77
CA ALA A 110 14.64 -5.88 10.33
C ALA A 110 15.32 -7.17 9.84
N ASP A 111 16.50 -7.50 10.37
CA ASP A 111 17.19 -8.75 10.07
C ASP A 111 16.36 -9.97 10.50
N ASP A 112 15.67 -9.91 11.64
CA ASP A 112 14.74 -10.97 12.10
C ASP A 112 13.54 -11.15 11.16
N ALA A 113 12.93 -10.04 10.73
CA ALA A 113 11.84 -10.07 9.76
C ALA A 113 12.30 -10.69 8.43
N LEU A 114 13.51 -10.32 7.97
CA LEU A 114 14.10 -10.80 6.73
C LEU A 114 14.45 -12.30 6.76
N ARG A 115 14.86 -12.84 7.91
CA ARG A 115 15.21 -14.27 8.06
C ARG A 115 14.08 -15.22 7.68
N SER A 116 12.83 -14.78 7.81
CA SER A 116 11.64 -15.58 7.48
C SER A 116 11.32 -15.65 5.99
N LEU A 117 12.06 -14.93 5.15
CA LEU A 117 11.72 -14.75 3.75
C LEU A 117 12.36 -15.81 2.86
N ARG A 118 11.62 -16.16 1.82
CA ARG A 118 12.09 -17.04 0.75
C ARG A 118 13.10 -16.30 -0.14
N PRO A 119 13.97 -17.05 -0.84
CA PRO A 119 14.86 -16.50 -1.85
C PRO A 119 14.12 -15.62 -2.87
N LEU A 120 14.85 -14.66 -3.43
CA LEU A 120 14.36 -13.77 -4.48
C LEU A 120 13.94 -14.58 -5.71
N ALA A 121 12.90 -14.09 -6.40
CA ALA A 121 12.50 -14.62 -7.69
C ALA A 121 13.64 -14.50 -8.71
N GLU A 122 13.74 -15.49 -9.59
CA GLU A 122 14.63 -15.47 -10.75
C GLU A 122 13.78 -15.15 -12.00
N GLY A 123 14.18 -14.12 -12.74
CA GLY A 123 13.53 -13.71 -13.99
C GLY A 123 12.60 -12.49 -13.89
N ASP A 124 12.34 -11.86 -15.04
CA ASP A 124 11.61 -10.59 -15.14
C ASP A 124 10.08 -10.77 -15.30
N ASP A 125 9.62 -11.97 -15.69
CA ASP A 125 8.20 -12.26 -15.87
C ASP A 125 7.54 -12.71 -14.55
N ILE A 126 6.91 -11.75 -13.88
CA ILE A 126 6.19 -11.96 -12.62
C ILE A 126 5.05 -12.97 -12.77
N ALA A 127 4.29 -12.94 -13.88
CA ALA A 127 3.14 -13.82 -14.05
C ALA A 127 3.62 -15.27 -14.19
N ALA A 128 4.53 -15.52 -15.13
CA ALA A 128 5.10 -16.85 -15.36
C ALA A 128 5.76 -17.40 -14.09
N TYR A 129 6.46 -16.56 -13.34
CA TYR A 129 7.07 -16.94 -12.07
C TYR A 129 6.02 -17.40 -11.03
N LEU A 130 4.91 -16.66 -10.90
CA LEU A 130 3.88 -16.95 -9.89
C LEU A 130 2.95 -18.12 -10.28
N GLU A 131 2.78 -18.43 -11.56
CA GLU A 131 1.98 -19.57 -12.02
C GLU A 131 2.48 -20.89 -11.44
N GLY A 132 3.80 -21.06 -11.34
CA GLY A 132 4.44 -22.26 -10.78
C GLY A 132 4.39 -22.35 -9.25
N ARG A 133 3.83 -21.35 -8.55
CA ARG A 133 3.85 -21.28 -7.08
C ARG A 133 2.55 -21.78 -6.45
N PRO A 134 2.61 -22.32 -5.21
CA PRO A 134 1.41 -22.68 -4.48
C PRO A 134 0.49 -21.48 -4.28
N VAL A 135 -0.82 -21.72 -4.38
CA VAL A 135 -1.83 -20.70 -4.11
C VAL A 135 -1.72 -20.24 -2.65
N GLY A 136 -1.86 -18.93 -2.43
CA GLY A 136 -1.72 -18.29 -1.12
C GLY A 136 -0.28 -18.16 -0.61
N ALA A 137 0.71 -18.77 -1.27
CA ALA A 137 2.11 -18.62 -0.86
C ALA A 137 2.64 -17.24 -1.26
N ARG A 138 3.20 -16.52 -0.28
CA ARG A 138 3.92 -15.26 -0.49
C ARG A 138 5.32 -15.53 -1.00
N ASN A 139 5.67 -15.02 -2.18
CA ASN A 139 6.98 -15.18 -2.80
C ASN A 139 7.66 -13.82 -2.93
N THR A 140 8.93 -13.71 -2.53
CA THR A 140 9.69 -12.46 -2.68
C THR A 140 10.09 -12.29 -4.15
N LEU A 141 9.69 -11.17 -4.76
CA LEU A 141 9.97 -10.85 -6.15
C LEU A 141 11.18 -9.93 -6.29
N ALA A 142 11.35 -8.97 -5.38
CA ALA A 142 12.48 -8.06 -5.40
C ALA A 142 12.75 -7.46 -4.02
N GLU A 143 14.02 -7.17 -3.74
CA GLU A 143 14.39 -6.20 -2.71
C GLU A 143 14.28 -4.80 -3.33
N LEU A 144 13.42 -3.94 -2.77
CA LEU A 144 13.24 -2.57 -3.26
C LEU A 144 14.24 -1.62 -2.63
N ARG A 145 14.53 -1.82 -1.33
CA ARG A 145 15.48 -1.00 -0.59
C ARG A 145 15.97 -1.72 0.67
N ARG A 146 17.24 -1.52 1.00
CA ARG A 146 17.84 -2.02 2.24
C ARG A 146 18.91 -1.08 2.76
N ASP A 147 18.52 -0.28 3.75
CA ASP A 147 19.35 0.70 4.43
C ASP A 147 19.27 0.51 5.97
N PRO A 148 20.13 1.16 6.77
CA PRO A 148 20.08 1.04 8.23
C PRO A 148 18.75 1.42 8.89
N ALA A 149 17.89 2.17 8.21
CA ALA A 149 16.60 2.65 8.72
C ALA A 149 15.39 2.16 7.91
N VAL A 150 15.58 1.42 6.81
CA VAL A 150 14.49 0.96 5.93
C VAL A 150 14.83 -0.40 5.36
N VAL A 151 13.84 -1.30 5.38
CA VAL A 151 13.84 -2.52 4.59
C VAL A 151 12.54 -2.59 3.83
N SER A 152 12.59 -2.71 2.52
CA SER A 152 11.42 -2.77 1.66
C SER A 152 11.54 -3.88 0.63
N LEU A 153 10.49 -4.67 0.50
CA LEU A 153 10.44 -5.84 -0.36
C LEU A 153 9.15 -5.84 -1.17
N LEU A 154 9.24 -6.34 -2.39
CA LEU A 154 8.10 -6.68 -3.21
C LEU A 154 7.83 -8.18 -3.12
N HIS A 155 6.57 -8.53 -2.87
CA HIS A 155 6.07 -9.88 -2.86
C HIS A 155 4.99 -10.08 -3.91
N GLY A 156 4.87 -11.32 -4.36
CA GLY A 156 3.79 -11.79 -5.22
C GLY A 156 3.13 -13.03 -4.62
N THR A 157 1.81 -13.08 -4.72
CA THR A 157 0.98 -14.18 -4.23
C THR A 157 0.03 -14.62 -5.33
N ARG A 158 -0.04 -15.92 -5.59
CA ARG A 158 -1.07 -16.49 -6.46
C ARG A 158 -2.38 -16.60 -5.68
N LEU A 159 -3.45 -16.04 -6.22
CA LEU A 159 -4.78 -16.06 -5.62
C LEU A 159 -5.54 -17.33 -6.01
N GLU A 160 -6.51 -17.72 -5.18
CA GLU A 160 -7.48 -18.73 -5.59
C GLU A 160 -8.33 -18.16 -6.74
N PRO A 161 -8.55 -18.92 -7.83
CA PRO A 161 -9.49 -18.49 -8.85
C PRO A 161 -10.86 -18.34 -8.21
N THR A 162 -11.42 -17.14 -8.24
CA THR A 162 -12.77 -16.87 -7.74
C THR A 162 -13.75 -17.83 -8.43
N LYS A 163 -14.45 -18.66 -7.65
CA LYS A 163 -15.38 -19.71 -8.15
C LYS A 163 -16.70 -19.13 -8.70
N ILE A 164 -16.70 -17.89 -9.19
CA ILE A 164 -17.88 -17.29 -9.81
C ILE A 164 -18.03 -17.88 -11.22
N PRO A 165 -19.21 -18.42 -11.59
CA PRO A 165 -19.45 -18.93 -12.93
C PRO A 165 -19.23 -17.84 -13.97
N ARG A 166 -18.46 -18.14 -15.03
CA ARG A 166 -18.12 -17.25 -16.15
C ARG A 166 -19.32 -16.51 -16.79
N MET A 167 -20.53 -17.05 -16.60
CA MET A 167 -21.78 -16.47 -17.11
C MET A 167 -22.17 -15.14 -16.42
N PHE A 168 -21.59 -14.85 -15.24
CA PHE A 168 -21.85 -13.64 -14.45
C PHE A 168 -20.63 -12.73 -14.26
N SER A 169 -19.46 -13.09 -14.82
CA SER A 169 -18.23 -12.29 -14.68
C SER A 169 -17.64 -11.95 -16.05
N THR A 170 -17.71 -10.68 -16.44
CA THR A 170 -16.99 -10.10 -17.59
C THR A 170 -15.53 -9.76 -17.27
N GLU A 171 -15.11 -9.85 -16.02
CA GLU A 171 -13.76 -9.48 -15.59
C GLU A 171 -12.74 -10.61 -15.79
N GLU A 172 -11.60 -10.26 -16.38
CA GLU A 172 -10.42 -11.13 -16.43
C GLU A 172 -10.06 -11.59 -15.01
N ARG A 173 -9.87 -12.91 -14.86
CA ARG A 173 -9.52 -13.51 -13.57
C ARG A 173 -8.22 -12.90 -13.04
N GLN A 174 -8.32 -12.17 -11.94
CA GLN A 174 -7.15 -11.68 -11.21
C GLN A 174 -6.52 -12.87 -10.48
N ASN A 175 -5.45 -13.42 -11.07
CA ASN A 175 -4.81 -14.63 -10.55
C ASN A 175 -3.70 -14.32 -9.55
N PHE A 176 -3.29 -13.05 -9.44
CA PHE A 176 -2.11 -12.64 -8.69
C PHE A 176 -2.33 -11.33 -7.94
N MET A 177 -1.68 -11.22 -6.80
CA MET A 177 -1.60 -10.00 -5.99
C MET A 177 -0.14 -9.67 -5.74
N LEU A 178 0.21 -8.40 -5.90
CA LEU A 178 1.48 -7.85 -5.43
C LEU A 178 1.29 -7.10 -4.14
N THR A 179 2.30 -7.21 -3.28
CA THR A 179 2.34 -6.51 -2.00
C THR A 179 3.74 -6.01 -1.74
N THR A 180 3.89 -4.75 -1.36
CA THR A 180 5.14 -4.29 -0.75
C THR A 180 5.05 -4.41 0.76
N SER A 181 6.12 -4.88 1.38
CA SER A 181 6.26 -4.93 2.84
C SER A 181 7.48 -4.09 3.21
N THR A 182 7.22 -2.91 3.77
CA THR A 182 8.26 -1.95 4.14
C THR A 182 8.26 -1.78 5.65
N LEU A 183 9.38 -2.11 6.29
CA LEU A 183 9.64 -1.79 7.68
C LEU A 183 10.59 -0.58 7.71
N MET A 184 10.26 0.44 8.49
CA MET A 184 11.04 1.67 8.53
C MET A 184 11.13 2.28 9.92
N LEU A 185 12.27 2.88 10.22
CA LEU A 185 12.50 3.74 11.37
C LEU A 185 12.35 5.21 10.96
N ALA A 186 11.24 5.83 11.36
CA ALA A 186 10.98 7.25 11.11
C ALA A 186 10.85 7.99 12.45
N ARG A 187 11.71 9.00 12.67
CA ARG A 187 11.71 9.82 13.91
C ARG A 187 11.76 9.00 15.21
N GLY A 188 12.52 7.88 15.19
CA GLY A 188 12.62 6.97 16.33
C GLY A 188 11.41 6.04 16.52
N LYS A 189 10.46 6.02 15.59
CA LYS A 189 9.27 5.15 15.58
C LYS A 189 9.36 4.11 14.48
N VAL A 190 8.87 2.91 14.76
CA VAL A 190 8.81 1.82 13.78
C VAL A 190 7.47 1.84 13.06
N LEU A 191 7.52 1.96 11.74
CA LEU A 191 6.38 1.86 10.84
C LEU A 191 6.49 0.60 9.99
N SER A 192 5.35 -0.05 9.80
CA SER A 192 5.11 -1.06 8.78
C SER A 192 4.20 -0.43 7.73
N LEU A 193 4.73 -0.19 6.54
CA LEU A 193 3.97 0.26 5.38
C LEU A 193 3.70 -0.95 4.50
N SER A 194 2.47 -1.09 4.01
CA SER A 194 2.12 -2.12 3.06
C SER A 194 1.23 -1.55 1.97
N VAL A 195 1.64 -1.71 0.73
CA VAL A 195 0.86 -1.33 -0.46
C VAL A 195 0.47 -2.61 -1.16
N PHE A 196 -0.76 -2.68 -1.64
CA PHE A 196 -1.31 -3.84 -2.32
C PHE A 196 -1.82 -3.44 -3.70
N THR A 197 -1.64 -4.32 -4.68
CA THR A 197 -2.30 -4.22 -5.98
C THR A 197 -2.63 -5.60 -6.51
N LEU A 198 -3.81 -5.75 -7.09
CA LEU A 198 -4.12 -6.88 -7.96
C LEU A 198 -3.30 -6.72 -9.24
N TYR A 199 -2.65 -7.81 -9.68
CA TYR A 199 -1.69 -7.77 -10.77
C TYR A 199 -2.34 -8.21 -12.07
N GLN A 200 -2.36 -7.28 -13.04
CA GLN A 200 -2.81 -7.52 -14.41
C GLN A 200 -1.69 -7.26 -15.41
N SER A 201 -0.81 -6.29 -15.14
CA SER A 201 0.27 -5.94 -16.04
C SER A 201 1.52 -5.43 -15.31
N ALA A 202 2.60 -5.27 -16.07
CA ALA A 202 3.82 -4.64 -15.58
C ALA A 202 3.60 -3.21 -15.04
N GLU A 203 2.54 -2.52 -15.47
CA GLU A 203 2.20 -1.20 -14.94
C GLU A 203 1.79 -1.25 -13.47
N ASP A 204 1.13 -2.33 -13.02
CA ASP A 204 0.81 -2.51 -11.60
C ASP A 204 2.08 -2.69 -10.75
N ALA A 205 3.05 -3.44 -11.28
CA ALA A 205 4.35 -3.61 -10.65
C ALA A 205 5.16 -2.30 -10.63
N ALA A 206 5.10 -1.49 -11.69
CA ALA A 206 5.73 -0.19 -11.73
C ALA A 206 5.07 0.79 -10.74
N TRP A 207 3.73 0.82 -10.71
CA TRP A 207 2.95 1.66 -9.82
C TRP A 207 3.26 1.39 -8.34
N ILE A 208 3.22 0.12 -7.92
CA ILE A 208 3.44 -0.23 -6.50
C ILE A 208 4.88 0.08 -6.06
N ARG A 209 5.86 -0.10 -6.96
CA ARG A 209 7.26 0.26 -6.71
C ARG A 209 7.43 1.77 -6.58
N ALA A 210 6.88 2.54 -7.52
CA ALA A 210 6.97 4.00 -7.52
C ALA A 210 6.32 4.62 -6.28
N LEU A 211 5.12 4.18 -5.92
CA LEU A 211 4.43 4.65 -4.71
C LEU A 211 5.23 4.31 -3.44
N THR A 212 5.72 3.07 -3.35
CA THR A 212 6.52 2.64 -2.19
C THR A 212 7.81 3.44 -2.07
N ALA A 213 8.52 3.68 -3.17
CA ALA A 213 9.73 4.50 -3.20
C ALA A 213 9.43 5.94 -2.75
N SER A 214 8.39 6.56 -3.30
CA SER A 214 7.97 7.92 -2.94
C SER A 214 7.69 8.06 -1.44
N TRP A 215 6.98 7.11 -0.83
CA TRP A 215 6.72 7.16 0.61
C TRP A 215 7.99 6.97 1.45
N ILE A 216 8.89 6.09 1.03
CA ILE A 216 10.16 5.92 1.73
C ILE A 216 10.97 7.22 1.68
N ASP A 217 11.10 7.84 0.51
CA ASP A 217 11.91 9.04 0.31
C ASP A 217 11.36 10.25 1.07
N GLN A 218 10.04 10.31 1.32
CA GLN A 218 9.41 11.36 2.12
C GLN A 218 9.66 11.25 3.63
N LEU A 219 9.98 10.05 4.10
CA LEU A 219 10.00 9.73 5.53
C LEU A 219 11.42 9.62 6.13
N GLN A 220 12.43 9.62 5.26
CA GLN A 220 13.85 9.69 5.62
C GLN A 220 14.33 11.13 5.69
#